data_AF-A0A1H3N9Q0-F1
#
_entry.id   AF-A0A1H3N9Q0-F1
#
_cell.length_a   1.000
_cell.length_b   1.000
_cell.length_c   1.000
_cell.angle_alpha   90.00
_cell.angle_beta   90.00
_cell.angle_gamma   90.00
#
_symmetry.space_group_name_H-M   'P 1'
#
loop_
_entity.id
_entity.type
_entity.pdbx_description
1 polymer ?
#
loop_
_entity_poly.entity_id
_entity_poly.type
_entity_poly.pdbx_seq_one_letter_code
_entity_poly.pdbx_strand_id
1 'polypeptide(L)'
;MTAQIVPEEDWSYGEVLGICEHTGFGDTRAVVEVRDRENDADLAQTLIHEYAHALLHSDVDDEIDRPKREVEAEAVAYIVGRYCGIDTSGSSLYLAAWISDDTEVIRDRLSRISDTAEEIISVFEEDS
;
A
#
# COMPACT_ATOMS: atom_id res chain seq x y z
N MET A 1 -10.10 -9.78 1.30
CA MET A 1 -9.44 -8.70 2.05
C MET A 1 -10.50 -7.87 2.77
N THR A 2 -10.20 -7.35 3.96
CA THR A 2 -11.03 -6.36 4.69
C THR A 2 -10.17 -5.18 5.03
N ALA A 3 -10.70 -3.96 4.93
CA ALA A 3 -10.01 -2.73 5.29
C ALA A 3 -10.85 -1.91 6.27
N GLN A 4 -10.24 -1.41 7.35
CA GLN A 4 -10.94 -0.62 8.36
C GLN A 4 -10.08 0.49 8.95
N ILE A 5 -10.74 1.59 9.33
CA ILE A 5 -10.16 2.66 10.14
C ILE A 5 -10.45 2.32 11.61
N VAL A 6 -9.40 2.24 12.42
CA VAL A 6 -9.47 1.87 13.84
C VAL A 6 -9.35 3.15 14.67
N PRO A 7 -10.30 3.42 15.60
CA PRO A 7 -10.23 4.58 16.48
C PRO A 7 -8.89 4.65 17.24
N GLU A 8 -8.40 5.86 17.49
CA GLU A 8 -7.12 6.05 18.19
C GLU A 8 -7.07 5.36 19.56
N GLU A 9 -8.21 5.32 20.28
CA GLU A 9 -8.32 4.67 21.58
C GLU A 9 -8.21 3.14 21.54
N ASP A 10 -8.50 2.53 20.39
CA ASP A 10 -8.46 1.09 20.15
C ASP A 10 -7.15 0.65 19.47
N TRP A 11 -6.26 1.59 19.12
CA TRP A 11 -5.02 1.29 18.38
C TRP A 11 -3.95 0.62 19.25
N SER A 12 -3.57 -0.61 18.90
CA SER A 12 -2.59 -1.40 19.68
C SER A 12 -1.18 -1.48 19.09
N TYR A 13 -0.94 -0.93 17.89
CA TYR A 13 0.32 -1.11 17.15
C TYR A 13 1.36 0.00 17.39
N GLY A 14 1.23 0.74 18.49
CA GLY A 14 2.19 1.77 18.89
C GLY A 14 2.21 2.97 17.95
N GLU A 15 3.41 3.33 17.44
CA GLU A 15 3.61 4.48 16.55
C GLU A 15 3.33 4.19 15.08
N VAL A 16 3.08 2.92 14.74
CA VAL A 16 2.71 2.52 13.37
C VAL A 16 1.35 3.13 13.02
N LEU A 17 1.21 3.60 11.78
CA LEU A 17 0.02 4.32 11.30
C LEU A 17 -0.98 3.45 10.55
N GLY A 18 -0.55 2.27 10.10
CA GLY A 18 -1.34 1.27 9.39
C GLY A 18 -0.63 -0.08 9.36
N ILE A 19 -1.40 -1.15 9.21
CA ILE A 19 -0.88 -2.51 9.08
C ILE A 19 -1.64 -3.28 8.00
N CYS A 20 -0.94 -4.22 7.37
CA CYS A 20 -1.49 -5.28 6.55
C CYS A 20 -1.04 -6.64 7.11
N GLU A 21 -1.97 -7.44 7.61
CA GLU A 21 -1.71 -8.78 8.13
C GLU A 21 -2.47 -9.85 7.34
N HIS A 22 -1.80 -10.96 7.05
CA HIS A 22 -2.41 -12.14 6.45
C HIS A 22 -2.81 -13.13 7.56
N THR A 23 -4.11 -13.38 7.70
CA THR A 23 -4.62 -14.21 8.80
C THR A 23 -4.52 -15.71 8.48
N GLY A 24 -3.47 -16.38 8.97
CA GLY A 24 -3.43 -17.85 9.13
C GLY A 24 -2.71 -18.66 8.03
N PHE A 25 -2.18 -19.82 8.42
CA PHE A 25 -1.64 -20.83 7.49
C PHE A 25 -2.78 -21.39 6.62
N GLY A 26 -2.98 -20.81 5.44
CA GLY A 26 -3.92 -21.29 4.43
C GLY A 26 -5.24 -20.53 4.30
N ASP A 27 -5.46 -19.44 5.04
CA ASP A 27 -6.55 -18.49 4.80
C ASP A 27 -5.95 -17.23 4.15
N THR A 28 -6.31 -16.94 2.90
CA THR A 28 -5.73 -15.84 2.09
C THR A 28 -6.36 -14.48 2.41
N ARG A 29 -7.00 -14.34 3.57
CA ARG A 29 -7.69 -13.09 3.93
C ARG A 29 -6.71 -12.11 4.56
N ALA A 30 -6.28 -11.16 3.74
CA ALA A 30 -5.60 -9.95 4.19
C ALA A 30 -6.55 -9.07 5.00
N VAL A 31 -6.06 -8.56 6.13
CA VAL A 31 -6.71 -7.56 6.98
C VAL A 31 -5.86 -6.31 6.95
N VAL A 32 -6.47 -5.20 6.55
CA VAL A 32 -5.87 -3.87 6.51
C VAL A 32 -6.49 -3.02 7.60
N GLU A 33 -5.67 -2.45 8.47
CA GLU A 33 -6.11 -1.56 9.54
C GLU A 33 -5.29 -0.28 9.52
N VAL A 34 -5.95 0.87 9.60
CA VAL A 34 -5.28 2.17 9.71
C VAL A 34 -5.74 2.93 10.93
N ARG A 35 -4.81 3.60 11.60
CA ARG A 35 -5.10 4.40 12.79
C ARG A 35 -5.84 5.68 12.41
N ASP A 36 -7.01 5.89 12.99
CA ASP A 36 -7.80 7.11 12.83
C ASP A 36 -7.04 8.36 13.29
N ARG A 37 -7.19 9.47 12.55
CA ARG A 37 -6.50 10.75 12.78
C ARG A 37 -7.09 11.89 11.94
N GLU A 38 -6.85 13.12 12.37
CA GLU A 38 -7.46 14.33 11.77
C GLU A 38 -7.06 14.63 10.32
N ASN A 39 -5.90 14.13 9.86
CA ASN A 39 -5.43 14.40 8.51
C ASN A 39 -5.92 13.34 7.53
N ASP A 40 -7.08 13.60 6.90
CA ASP A 40 -7.72 12.70 5.93
C ASP A 40 -6.80 12.33 4.75
N ALA A 41 -5.96 13.24 4.28
CA ALA A 41 -5.07 12.99 3.15
C ALA A 41 -3.95 12.00 3.50
N ASP A 42 -3.39 12.13 4.70
CA ASP A 42 -2.40 11.21 5.26
C ASP A 42 -3.01 9.85 5.61
N LEU A 43 -4.22 9.86 6.20
CA LEU A 43 -4.99 8.66 6.49
C LEU A 43 -5.30 7.86 5.22
N ALA A 44 -5.82 8.54 4.19
CA ALA A 44 -6.13 7.91 2.91
C ALA A 44 -4.87 7.36 2.22
N GLN A 45 -3.75 8.09 2.26
CA GLN A 45 -2.47 7.59 1.74
C GLN A 45 -2.03 6.30 2.42
N THR A 46 -2.09 6.26 3.76
CA THR A 46 -1.72 5.06 4.52
C THR A 46 -2.66 3.91 4.21
N LEU A 47 -3.96 4.17 4.09
CA LEU A 47 -4.93 3.14 3.75
C LEU A 47 -4.65 2.52 2.37
N ILE A 48 -4.38 3.37 1.38
CA ILE A 48 -4.04 2.89 0.03
C ILE A 48 -2.72 2.13 0.05
N HIS A 49 -1.73 2.57 0.82
CA HIS A 49 -0.44 1.90 0.98
C HIS A 49 -0.61 0.47 1.53
N GLU A 50 -1.32 0.30 2.65
CA GLU A 50 -1.54 -1.03 3.24
C GLU A 50 -2.41 -1.92 2.35
N TYR A 51 -3.38 -1.34 1.64
CA TYR A 51 -4.18 -2.05 0.65
C TYR A 51 -3.34 -2.53 -0.53
N ALA A 52 -2.41 -1.70 -1.01
CA ALA A 52 -1.48 -2.07 -2.06
C ALA A 52 -0.57 -3.23 -1.62
N HIS A 53 -0.07 -3.22 -0.38
CA HIS A 53 0.67 -4.36 0.20
C HIS A 53 -0.14 -5.65 0.14
N ALA A 54 -1.41 -5.60 0.55
CA ALA A 54 -2.28 -6.77 0.54
C ALA A 54 -2.50 -7.37 -0.86
N LEU A 55 -2.55 -6.53 -1.90
CA LEU A 55 -2.68 -6.97 -3.30
C LEU A 55 -1.35 -7.46 -3.90
N LEU A 56 -0.25 -6.75 -3.63
CA LEU A 56 1.05 -7.04 -4.24
C LEU A 56 1.78 -8.23 -3.59
N HIS A 57 1.55 -8.46 -2.29
CA HIS A 57 2.47 -9.27 -1.46
C HIS A 57 1.76 -10.32 -0.61
N SER A 58 0.58 -10.78 -1.05
CA SER A 58 -0.28 -11.72 -0.30
C SER A 58 0.38 -13.02 0.15
N ASP A 59 1.43 -13.47 -0.55
CA ASP A 59 2.08 -14.76 -0.36
C ASP A 59 3.58 -14.63 -0.01
N VAL A 60 4.04 -13.42 0.39
CA VAL A 60 5.47 -13.13 0.57
C VAL A 60 5.77 -12.67 2.01
N ASP A 61 6.41 -13.55 2.78
CA ASP A 61 6.87 -13.27 4.15
C ASP A 61 8.40 -13.07 4.25
N ASP A 62 9.07 -12.74 3.13
CA ASP A 62 10.52 -12.56 3.11
C ASP A 62 10.91 -11.15 3.58
N GLU A 63 11.58 -11.06 4.73
CA GLU A 63 12.10 -9.82 5.30
C GLU A 63 13.21 -9.19 4.43
N ILE A 64 13.96 -9.98 3.65
CA ILE A 64 15.09 -9.49 2.84
C ILE A 64 14.62 -8.52 1.76
N ASP A 65 13.44 -8.76 1.18
CA ASP A 65 12.86 -7.93 0.12
C ASP A 65 11.93 -6.83 0.65
N ARG A 66 11.77 -6.68 1.98
CA ARG A 66 10.89 -5.68 2.58
C ARG A 66 11.12 -4.27 2.03
N PRO A 67 12.36 -3.72 1.95
CA PRO A 67 12.56 -2.37 1.41
C PRO A 67 12.07 -2.22 -0.04
N LYS A 68 12.12 -3.27 -0.84
CA LYS A 68 11.64 -3.23 -2.23
C LYS A 68 10.11 -3.27 -2.28
N ARG A 69 9.48 -4.05 -1.39
CA ARG A 69 8.02 -4.12 -1.22
C ARG A 69 7.42 -2.79 -0.77
N GLU A 70 8.01 -2.15 0.24
CA GLU A 70 7.59 -0.82 0.71
C GLU A 70 7.61 0.20 -0.45
N VAL A 71 8.62 0.12 -1.32
CA VAL A 71 8.73 1.02 -2.48
C VAL A 71 7.64 0.77 -3.52
N GLU A 72 7.22 -0.48 -3.73
CA GLU A 72 6.13 -0.80 -4.64
C GLU A 72 4.77 -0.33 -4.10
N ALA A 73 4.48 -0.61 -2.83
CA ALA A 73 3.25 -0.16 -2.17
C ALA A 73 3.17 1.39 -2.14
N GLU A 74 4.28 2.06 -1.82
CA GLU A 74 4.34 3.52 -1.83
C GLU A 74 4.12 4.11 -3.23
N ALA A 75 4.66 3.47 -4.27
CA ALA A 75 4.45 3.91 -5.65
C ALA A 75 2.98 3.78 -6.08
N VAL A 76 2.31 2.69 -5.69
CA VAL A 76 0.88 2.52 -5.92
C VAL A 76 0.08 3.59 -5.18
N ALA A 77 0.35 3.80 -3.89
CA ALA A 77 -0.33 4.81 -3.07
C ALA A 77 -0.20 6.22 -3.65
N TYR A 78 0.98 6.56 -4.18
CA TYR A 78 1.19 7.80 -4.88
C TYR A 78 0.33 7.93 -6.15
N ILE A 79 0.32 6.92 -7.02
CA ILE A 79 -0.41 6.96 -8.29
C ILE A 79 -1.92 7.11 -8.02
N VAL A 80 -2.47 6.28 -7.14
CA VAL A 80 -3.89 6.29 -6.77
C VAL A 80 -4.24 7.60 -6.05
N GLY A 81 -3.41 8.05 -5.10
CA GLY A 81 -3.62 9.31 -4.40
C GLY A 81 -3.66 10.50 -5.35
N ARG A 82 -2.76 10.55 -6.34
CA ARG A 82 -2.75 11.57 -7.39
C ARG A 82 -3.98 11.50 -8.29
N TYR A 83 -4.46 10.31 -8.61
CA TYR A 83 -5.71 10.12 -9.34
C TYR A 83 -6.90 10.69 -8.57
N CYS A 84 -6.98 10.41 -7.26
CA CYS A 84 -8.05 10.89 -6.38
C CYS A 84 -7.92 12.38 -5.98
N GLY A 85 -6.86 13.09 -6.41
CA GLY A 85 -6.62 14.48 -6.05
C GLY A 85 -6.15 14.71 -4.61
N ILE A 86 -5.63 13.67 -3.96
CA ILE A 86 -5.07 13.72 -2.59
C ILE A 86 -3.68 14.38 -2.64
N ASP A 87 -3.35 15.17 -1.62
CA ASP A 87 -2.01 15.77 -1.48
C ASP A 87 -0.97 14.70 -1.09
N THR A 88 -0.25 14.18 -2.08
CA THR A 88 0.80 13.16 -1.91
C THR A 88 2.18 13.75 -1.61
N SER A 89 2.27 14.99 -1.12
CA SER A 89 3.57 15.63 -0.84
C SER A 89 4.38 14.97 0.28
N GLY A 90 3.75 14.11 1.09
CA GLY A 90 4.39 13.25 2.10
C GLY A 90 5.02 11.97 1.54
N SER A 91 4.55 11.48 0.38
CA SER A 91 5.08 10.27 -0.26
C SER A 91 6.41 10.55 -0.95
N SER A 92 7.47 9.88 -0.50
CA SER A 92 8.83 10.12 -0.99
C SER A 92 9.11 9.48 -2.35
N LEU A 93 9.98 10.12 -3.14
CA LEU A 93 10.31 9.77 -4.53
C LEU A 93 11.06 8.42 -4.62
N TYR A 94 10.33 7.35 -4.94
CA TYR A 94 10.76 5.94 -4.91
C TYR A 94 11.77 5.50 -5.99
N LEU A 95 11.87 6.24 -7.10
CA LEU A 95 12.71 5.85 -8.25
C LEU A 95 14.22 5.73 -7.92
N ALA A 96 14.69 6.39 -6.86
CA ALA A 96 16.11 6.35 -6.48
C ALA A 96 16.54 4.99 -5.91
N ALA A 97 15.62 4.19 -5.37
CA ALA A 97 15.95 2.92 -4.71
C ALA A 97 16.41 1.83 -5.69
N TRP A 98 16.13 1.97 -7.00
CA TRP A 98 16.23 0.86 -7.98
C TRP A 98 17.31 1.07 -9.04
N ILE A 99 18.15 2.10 -8.89
CA ILE A 99 19.20 2.46 -9.86
C ILE A 99 20.21 1.31 -10.11
N SER A 100 20.32 0.36 -9.16
CA SER A 100 21.25 -0.78 -9.22
C SER A 100 20.62 -2.11 -9.63
N ASP A 101 19.30 -2.17 -9.83
CA ASP A 101 18.59 -3.42 -10.19
C ASP A 101 18.67 -3.68 -11.71
N ASP A 102 18.58 -4.95 -12.11
CA ASP A 102 18.54 -5.35 -13.52
C ASP A 102 17.30 -4.78 -14.24
N THR A 103 17.45 -4.41 -15.51
CA THR A 103 16.37 -3.77 -16.27
C THR A 103 15.11 -4.64 -16.38
N GLU A 104 15.26 -5.96 -16.44
CA GLU A 104 14.10 -6.88 -16.45
C GLU A 104 13.35 -6.86 -15.12
N VAL A 105 14.07 -6.84 -13.99
CA VAL A 105 13.47 -6.70 -12.66
C VAL A 105 12.71 -5.39 -12.56
N ILE A 106 13.32 -4.28 -12.97
CA ILE A 106 12.65 -2.96 -12.95
C ILE A 106 11.36 -2.98 -13.77
N ARG A 107 11.34 -3.61 -14.95
CA ARG A 107 10.13 -3.71 -15.78
C ARG A 107 9.03 -4.53 -15.11
N ASP A 108 9.38 -5.67 -14.52
CA ASP A 108 8.41 -6.50 -13.80
C ASP A 108 7.76 -5.73 -12.65
N ARG A 109 8.58 -5.03 -11.86
CA ARG A 109 8.09 -4.18 -10.75
C ARG A 109 7.17 -3.07 -11.25
N LEU A 110 7.54 -2.38 -12.33
CA LEU A 110 6.70 -1.33 -12.92
C LEU A 110 5.38 -1.86 -13.46
N SER A 111 5.37 -3.08 -14.02
CA SER A 111 4.11 -3.75 -14.43
C SER A 111 3.23 -3.97 -13.21
N ARG A 112 3.75 -4.63 -12.17
CA ARG A 112 2.99 -4.91 -10.94
C ARG A 112 2.45 -3.64 -10.28
N ILE A 113 3.24 -2.57 -10.21
CA ILE A 113 2.76 -1.27 -9.70
C ILE A 113 1.60 -0.73 -10.56
N SER A 114 1.76 -0.74 -11.89
CA SER A 114 0.76 -0.16 -12.79
C SER A 114 -0.54 -0.95 -12.75
N ASP A 115 -0.45 -2.28 -12.79
CA ASP A 115 -1.59 -3.20 -12.77
C ASP A 115 -2.37 -3.06 -11.46
N THR A 116 -1.68 -3.04 -10.31
CA THR A 116 -2.33 -2.85 -9.00
C THR A 116 -2.96 -1.47 -8.84
N ALA A 117 -2.31 -0.41 -9.33
CA ALA A 117 -2.89 0.93 -9.29
C ALA A 117 -4.17 1.01 -10.13
N GLU A 118 -4.20 0.38 -11.31
CA GLU A 118 -5.39 0.29 -12.17
C GLU A 118 -6.52 -0.48 -11.47
N GLU A 119 -6.22 -1.60 -10.82
CA GLU A 119 -7.19 -2.36 -10.05
C GLU A 119 -7.84 -1.50 -8.95
N ILE A 120 -7.04 -0.80 -8.14
CA ILE A 120 -7.56 0.07 -7.08
C ILE A 120 -8.39 1.22 -7.67
N ILE A 121 -7.94 1.84 -8.77
CA ILE A 121 -8.66 2.93 -9.43
C ILE A 121 -10.02 2.45 -9.95
N SER A 122 -10.09 1.27 -10.54
CA SER A 122 -11.36 0.73 -11.07
C SER A 122 -12.42 0.56 -9.98
N VAL A 123 -12.02 0.22 -8.75
CA VAL A 123 -12.95 0.13 -7.61
C VAL A 123 -13.60 1.49 -7.33
N PHE A 124 -12.84 2.59 -7.43
CA PHE A 124 -13.38 3.94 -7.25
C PHE A 124 -14.30 4.37 -8.40
N GLU A 125 -14.05 3.91 -9.62
CA GLU A 125 -14.89 4.23 -10.79
C GLU A 125 -16.21 3.47 -10.78
N GLU A 126 -16.25 2.24 -10.26
CA GLU A 126 -17.46 1.42 -10.18
C GLU A 126 -18.48 1.93 -9.14
N ASP A 127 -18.03 2.66 -8.12
CA ASP A 127 -18.86 3.25 -7.07
C ASP A 127 -19.29 4.72 -7.35
N SER A 128 -18.96 5.27 -8.52
CA SER A 128 -19.21 6.68 -8.91
C SER A 128 -20.44 6.93 -9.79
#